data_AF-A0A853D757-F1
#
_entry.id   AF-A0A853D757-F1
#
_cell.length_a   1.000
_cell.length_b   1.000
_cell.length_c   1.000
_cell.angle_alpha   90.00
_cell.angle_beta   90.00
_cell.angle_gamma   90.00
#
_symmetry.space_group_name_H-M   'P 1'
#
loop_
_entity.id
_entity.type
_entity.pdbx_description
1 polymer ?
#
loop_
_entity_poly.entity_id
_entity_poly.type
_entity_poly.pdbx_seq_one_letter_code
_entity_poly.pdbx_strand_id
1 'polypeptide(L)'
;MKHQRNINIKTLIYTIIIGLLFSACSKTEKSSALKIENKMNKQTSKIINIDNLSVFYREAGDKNKETILLLHGFPSSSYMYSELINELSNNYHLIAPDYPGVAFPFL
;
A
#
# COMPACT_ATOMS: atom_id res chain seq x y z
N MET A 1 -27.96 44.72 38.20
CA MET A 1 -28.40 43.41 38.73
C MET A 1 -27.34 42.37 38.45
N LYS A 2 -26.52 41.99 39.45
CA LYS A 2 -25.46 40.98 39.30
C LYS A 2 -26.06 39.60 39.59
N HIS A 3 -26.36 38.83 38.55
CA HIS A 3 -26.83 37.46 38.65
C HIS A 3 -25.65 36.55 39.06
N GLN A 4 -25.45 36.36 40.37
CA GLN A 4 -24.47 35.41 40.91
C GLN A 4 -24.99 33.98 40.69
N ARG A 5 -24.33 33.24 39.79
CA ARG A 5 -24.60 31.81 39.57
C ARG A 5 -23.83 31.02 40.63
N ASN A 6 -24.55 30.44 41.60
CA ASN A 6 -23.99 29.51 42.57
C ASN A 6 -23.72 28.17 41.87
N ILE A 7 -22.47 27.96 41.44
CA ILE A 7 -22.05 26.73 40.76
C ILE A 7 -21.73 25.68 41.83
N ASN A 8 -22.51 24.59 41.86
CA ASN A 8 -22.28 23.48 42.79
C ASN A 8 -21.03 22.69 42.39
N ILE A 9 -20.18 22.36 43.37
CA ILE A 9 -18.94 21.59 43.18
C ILE A 9 -19.18 20.27 42.43
N LYS A 10 -20.32 19.62 42.66
CA LYS A 10 -20.72 18.41 41.93
C LYS A 10 -20.90 18.68 40.43
N THR A 11 -21.51 19.81 40.07
CA THR A 11 -21.70 20.22 38.68
C THR A 11 -20.36 20.47 37.99
N LEU A 12 -19.41 21.08 38.68
CA LEU A 12 -18.06 21.33 38.15
C LEU A 12 -17.28 20.02 37.92
N ILE A 13 -17.40 19.06 38.84
CA ILE A 13 -16.76 17.74 38.71
C ILE A 13 -17.36 16.95 37.54
N TYR A 14 -18.69 16.96 37.39
CA TYR A 14 -19.37 16.27 36.28
C TYR A 14 -18.96 16.82 34.91
N THR A 15 -18.78 18.14 34.76
CA THR A 15 -18.33 18.74 33.50
C THR A 15 -16.90 18.37 33.13
N ILE A 16 -16.02 18.22 34.13
CA ILE A 16 -14.61 17.83 33.90
C ILE A 16 -14.54 16.35 33.49
N ILE A 17 -15.31 15.47 34.13
CA ILE A 17 -15.33 14.02 33.81
C ILE A 17 -15.87 13.77 32.40
N ILE A 18 -16.95 14.45 32.00
CA ILE A 18 -17.52 14.35 30.65
C ILE A 18 -16.54 14.86 29.59
N GLY A 19 -15.84 15.96 29.85
CA GLY A 19 -14.81 16.50 28.94
C GLY A 19 -13.60 15.56 28.79
N LEU A 20 -13.18 14.90 29.86
CA LEU A 20 -12.08 13.92 29.83
C LEU A 20 -12.47 12.64 29.06
N LEU A 21 -13.72 12.18 29.19
CA LEU A 21 -14.23 11.01 28.44
C LEU A 21 -14.35 11.30 26.93
N PHE A 22 -14.71 12.53 26.55
CA PHE A 22 -14.77 12.93 25.14
C PHE A 22 -13.40 12.98 24.45
N SER A 23 -12.32 13.18 25.20
CA SER A 23 -10.96 13.23 24.65
C SER A 23 -10.33 11.85 24.40
N ALA A 24 -10.95 10.77 24.90
CA ALA A 24 -10.41 9.41 24.79
C ALA A 24 -10.92 8.61 23.57
N CYS A 25 -11.68 9.20 22.65
CA CYS A 25 -12.15 8.51 21.45
C CYS A 25 -11.98 9.39 20.20
N SER A 26 -10.85 9.22 19.51
CA SER A 26 -10.64 9.42 18.06
C SER A 26 -9.16 9.62 17.71
N LYS A 27 -8.26 8.78 18.25
CA LYS A 27 -6.92 8.60 17.67
C LYS A 27 -6.53 7.13 17.68
N THR A 28 -7.28 6.32 16.94
CA THR A 28 -6.77 5.06 16.41
C THR A 28 -5.96 5.35 15.14
N GLU A 29 -4.78 5.96 15.31
CA GLU A 29 -3.73 5.94 14.30
C GLU A 29 -2.87 4.68 14.51
N LYS A 30 -3.46 3.49 14.31
CA LYS A 30 -2.65 2.31 14.01
C LYS A 30 -2.39 2.27 12.50
N SER A 31 -1.57 3.21 12.02
CA SER A 31 -1.06 3.22 10.63
C SER A 31 0.37 3.76 10.55
N SER A 32 1.19 3.42 11.54
CA SER A 32 2.63 3.74 11.56
C SER A 32 3.51 2.50 11.64
N ALA A 33 3.04 1.41 12.25
CA ALA A 33 3.73 0.12 12.25
C ALA A 33 3.61 -0.66 10.92
N LEU A 34 2.56 -0.41 10.12
CA LEU A 34 2.39 -0.96 8.75
C LEU A 34 3.07 -0.10 7.65
N LYS A 35 3.78 0.97 8.03
CA LYS A 35 4.44 1.88 7.09
C LYS A 35 5.95 1.65 6.95
N ILE A 36 6.54 0.81 7.81
CA ILE A 36 7.99 0.56 7.83
C ILE A 36 8.36 -0.83 7.28
N GLU A 37 7.40 -1.76 7.11
CA GLU A 37 7.69 -3.09 6.55
C GLU A 37 7.52 -3.17 5.02
N ASN A 38 6.98 -2.14 4.36
CA ASN A 38 7.15 -1.94 2.91
C ASN A 38 8.56 -1.42 2.61
N LYS A 39 9.57 -2.11 3.12
CA LYS A 39 10.97 -1.91 2.81
C LYS A 39 11.20 -2.40 1.37
N MET A 40 10.85 -1.55 0.41
CA MET A 40 11.43 -1.45 -0.93
C MET A 40 11.64 -2.79 -1.66
N ASN A 41 10.59 -3.62 -1.78
CA ASN A 41 10.55 -4.57 -2.90
C ASN A 41 10.20 -3.79 -4.16
N LYS A 42 11.21 -3.06 -4.65
CA LYS A 42 11.08 -2.17 -5.80
C LYS A 42 10.76 -3.02 -7.02
N GLN A 43 9.56 -2.85 -7.55
CA GLN A 43 9.22 -3.35 -8.87
C GLN A 43 10.19 -2.76 -9.89
N THR A 44 10.82 -3.64 -10.67
CA THR A 44 11.75 -3.27 -11.73
C THR A 44 11.16 -3.62 -13.07
N SER A 45 11.34 -2.73 -14.05
CA SER A 45 11.01 -2.99 -15.45
C SER A 45 12.29 -3.42 -16.17
N LYS A 46 12.23 -4.52 -16.90
CA LYS A 46 13.37 -5.13 -17.59
C LYS A 46 12.98 -5.52 -19.01
N ILE A 47 13.98 -5.69 -19.86
CA ILE A 47 13.82 -6.22 -21.22
C ILE A 47 14.80 -7.38 -21.37
N ILE A 48 14.33 -8.49 -21.94
CA ILE A 48 15.15 -9.63 -22.32
C ILE A 48 14.99 -9.91 -23.81
N ASN A 49 16.09 -10.29 -24.47
CA ASN A 49 16.07 -10.68 -25.88
C ASN A 49 16.03 -12.21 -25.98
N ILE A 50 15.02 -12.74 -26.68
CA ILE A 50 14.81 -14.18 -26.92
C ILE A 50 14.49 -14.35 -28.40
N ASP A 51 15.28 -15.12 -29.14
CA ASP A 51 15.04 -15.45 -30.56
C ASP A 51 14.65 -14.23 -31.43
N ASN A 52 15.42 -13.14 -31.28
CA ASN A 52 15.24 -11.84 -31.95
C ASN A 52 14.01 -11.03 -31.52
N LEU A 53 13.35 -11.42 -30.42
CA LEU A 53 12.25 -10.68 -29.81
C LEU A 53 12.71 -10.02 -28.51
N SER A 54 12.47 -8.71 -28.40
CA SER A 54 12.63 -7.97 -27.14
C SER A 54 11.34 -8.08 -26.34
N VAL A 55 11.40 -8.76 -25.20
CA VAL A 55 10.27 -8.98 -24.29
C VAL A 55 10.46 -8.09 -23.06
N PHE A 56 9.55 -7.13 -22.88
CA PHE A 56 9.48 -6.34 -21.66
C PHE A 56 8.81 -7.16 -20.56
N TYR A 57 9.30 -7.05 -19.33
CA TYR A 57 8.67 -7.66 -18.18
C TYR A 57 8.93 -6.86 -16.89
N ARG A 58 8.00 -6.97 -15.93
CA ARG A 58 8.17 -6.46 -14.57
C ARG A 58 8.63 -7.60 -13.66
N GLU A 59 9.59 -7.30 -12.78
CA GLU A 59 10.15 -8.23 -11.81
C GLU A 59 10.17 -7.61 -10.41
N ALA A 60 9.75 -8.37 -9.41
CA ALA A 60 9.81 -7.96 -8.00
C ALA A 60 9.96 -9.18 -7.07
N GLY A 61 10.40 -8.92 -5.84
CA GLY A 61 10.60 -9.96 -4.82
C GLY A 61 11.95 -10.67 -4.92
N ASP A 62 12.19 -11.57 -3.98
CA ASP A 62 13.44 -12.32 -3.87
C ASP A 62 13.44 -13.54 -4.79
N LYS A 63 14.41 -13.63 -5.70
CA LYS A 63 14.58 -14.72 -6.67
C LYS A 63 14.71 -16.12 -6.05
N ASN A 64 15.05 -16.21 -4.77
CA ASN A 64 15.15 -17.47 -4.04
C ASN A 64 13.79 -17.97 -3.52
N LYS A 65 12.73 -17.17 -3.64
CA LYS A 65 11.35 -17.55 -3.27
C LYS A 65 10.63 -18.20 -4.45
N GLU A 66 9.48 -18.80 -4.16
CA GLU A 66 8.60 -19.37 -5.18
C GLU A 66 8.24 -18.31 -6.23
N THR A 67 8.37 -18.69 -7.50
CA THR A 67 8.16 -17.77 -8.62
C THR A 67 6.74 -17.90 -9.16
N ILE A 68 6.02 -16.79 -9.20
CA ILE A 68 4.70 -16.67 -9.80
C ILE A 68 4.80 -15.86 -11.10
N LEU A 69 4.28 -16.45 -12.18
CA LEU A 69 4.18 -15.80 -13.48
C LEU A 69 2.80 -15.18 -13.65
N LEU A 70 2.75 -13.87 -13.91
CA LEU A 70 1.52 -13.10 -14.05
C LEU A 70 1.29 -12.79 -15.54
N LEU A 71 0.35 -13.52 -16.16
CA LEU A 71 0.03 -13.40 -17.59
C LEU A 71 -1.24 -12.58 -17.79
N HIS A 72 -1.11 -11.44 -18.47
CA HIS A 72 -2.24 -10.60 -18.81
C HIS A 72 -2.97 -11.10 -20.08
N GLY A 73 -4.22 -10.68 -20.26
CA GLY A 73 -5.00 -10.88 -21.48
C GLY A 73 -4.90 -9.69 -22.45
N PHE A 74 -5.68 -9.72 -23.54
CA PHE A 74 -5.86 -8.58 -24.43
C PHE A 74 -7.21 -7.88 -24.12
N PRO A 75 -7.29 -6.53 -24.10
CA PRO A 75 -6.24 -5.52 -24.30
C PRO A 75 -5.66 -5.01 -22.97
N SER A 76 -4.70 -5.72 -22.38
CA SER A 76 -4.07 -5.37 -21.11
C SER A 76 -2.54 -5.39 -21.23
N SER A 77 -1.84 -4.96 -20.17
CA SER A 77 -0.39 -5.08 -19.99
C SER A 77 -0.06 -5.49 -18.56
N SER A 78 1.19 -5.87 -18.34
CA SER A 78 1.85 -6.14 -17.07
C SER A 78 1.65 -5.03 -16.02
N TYR A 79 1.33 -3.81 -16.47
CA TYR A 79 0.98 -2.69 -15.59
C TYR A 79 -0.24 -2.99 -14.69
N MET A 80 -1.22 -3.76 -15.17
CA MET A 80 -2.41 -4.12 -14.38
C MET A 80 -2.06 -4.87 -13.10
N TYR A 81 -0.90 -5.52 -13.05
CA TYR A 81 -0.45 -6.23 -11.87
C TYR A 81 0.36 -5.38 -10.89
N SER A 82 0.52 -4.07 -11.10
CA SER A 82 1.42 -3.26 -10.25
C SER A 82 1.01 -3.27 -8.77
N GLU A 83 -0.28 -3.16 -8.46
CA GLU A 83 -0.77 -3.26 -7.08
C GLU A 83 -0.58 -4.66 -6.51
N LEU A 84 -0.98 -5.70 -7.25
CA LEU A 84 -0.79 -7.09 -6.87
C LEU A 84 0.69 -7.43 -6.63
N ILE A 85 1.58 -6.89 -7.45
CA ILE A 85 3.02 -7.07 -7.33
C ILE A 85 3.53 -6.48 -6.02
N ASN A 86 3.07 -5.27 -5.68
CA ASN A 86 3.44 -4.64 -4.42
C ASN A 86 3.00 -5.47 -3.21
N GLU A 87 1.79 -6.02 -3.23
CA GLU A 87 1.25 -6.82 -2.13
C GLU A 87 1.95 -8.19 -1.97
N LEU A 88 2.30 -8.84 -3.07
CA LEU A 88 2.84 -10.21 -3.06
C LEU A 88 4.37 -10.30 -3.05
N SER A 89 5.08 -9.23 -3.41
CA SER A 89 6.55 -9.24 -3.57
C SER A 89 7.33 -9.57 -2.29
N ASN A 90 6.72 -9.37 -1.12
CA ASN A 90 7.32 -9.76 0.16
C ASN A 90 7.42 -11.28 0.32
N ASN A 91 6.56 -12.06 -0.34
CA ASN A 91 6.44 -13.51 -0.13
C ASN A 91 6.83 -14.33 -1.37
N TYR A 92 6.78 -13.74 -2.55
CA TYR A 92 7.00 -14.43 -3.82
C TYR A 92 7.98 -13.67 -4.70
N HIS A 93 8.63 -14.39 -5.61
CA HIS A 93 9.28 -13.81 -6.77
C HIS A 93 8.24 -13.66 -7.89
N LEU A 94 8.08 -12.47 -8.44
CA LEU A 94 7.01 -12.15 -9.37
C LEU A 94 7.59 -11.74 -10.71
N ILE A 95 7.09 -12.34 -11.79
CA ILE A 95 7.44 -12.00 -13.16
C ILE A 95 6.15 -11.71 -13.92
N ALA A 96 6.01 -10.51 -14.49
CA ALA A 96 4.89 -10.12 -15.33
C ALA A 96 5.38 -9.68 -16.71
N PRO A 97 5.48 -10.61 -17.69
CA PRO A 97 5.89 -10.28 -19.05
C PRO A 97 4.74 -9.64 -19.84
N ASP A 98 5.11 -8.76 -20.77
CA ASP A 98 4.22 -8.25 -21.81
C ASP A 98 4.44 -9.01 -23.12
N TYR A 99 3.35 -9.30 -23.84
CA TYR A 99 3.47 -9.86 -25.18
C TYR A 99 4.24 -8.90 -26.12
N PRO A 100 5.05 -9.41 -27.06
CA PRO A 100 5.72 -8.58 -28.06
C PRO A 100 4.72 -7.66 -28.76
N GLY A 101 5.01 -6.36 -28.78
CA GLY A 101 4.15 -5.33 -29.37
C GLY A 101 3.07 -4.73 -28.45
N VAL A 102 2.88 -5.24 -27.22
CA VAL A 102 1.98 -4.65 -26.21
C VAL A 102 2.70 -3.65 -25.31
N ALA A 103 3.87 -4.03 -24.79
CA ALA A 103 4.68 -3.10 -24.03
C ALA A 103 5.11 -1.94 -24.93
N PHE A 104 4.88 -0.70 -24.48
CA PHE A 104 5.48 0.47 -25.12
C PHE A 104 6.99 0.41 -24.84
N PRO A 105 7.84 0.21 -25.86
CA PRO A 105 9.26 0.36 -25.67
C PRO A 105 9.51 1.87 -25.50
N PHE A 106 9.74 2.32 -24.27
CA PHE A 106 10.49 3.56 -24.09
C PHE A 106 11.89 3.26 -24.61
N LEU A 107 12.16 3.74 -25.82
CA LEU A 107 13.49 3.85 -26.42
C LEU A 107 14.43 4.64 -25.50
#